data_AF-A0A812ISU7-F1
#
_entry.id   AF-A0A812ISU7-F1
#
_cell.length_a   1.000
_cell.length_b   1.000
_cell.length_c   1.000
_cell.angle_alpha   90.00
_cell.angle_beta   90.00
_cell.angle_gamma   90.00
#
_symmetry.space_group_name_H-M   'P 1'
#
loop_
_entity.id
_entity.type
_entity.pdbx_description
1 polymer ?
#
loop_
_entity_poly.entity_id
_entity_poly.type
_entity_poly.pdbx_seq_one_letter_code
_entity_poly.pdbx_strand_id
1 'polypeptide(L)'
;MVRGRGAWCWISQAVSDTNNCTVECLCNIAAAVPEHEALASVLISIWKPLFFNELRTQQQLGYVVSCFMRIRVTHISLVFLVQTERMPEIALKSIDKFFGHAFTHILCVVTERQFREQCEGLARQLEEAPRNLWDAMSRDWLPIEERTFSFDACMRQAAILRACTLQQLRDFVKSKVQPCPRLAVLLRSPKHAWQRSHHDWGDARILTKWDVANFQQSLTSSEGSKLFGKDVATVSASEKAPGRKAEDLQIDEDEECRVQ
;
A
#
# COMPACT_ATOMS: atom_id res chain seq x y z
N MET A 1 -7.74 -9.54 -20.20
CA MET A 1 -8.88 -8.59 -20.08
C MET A 1 -9.57 -8.87 -18.76
N VAL A 2 -9.30 -8.09 -17.70
CA VAL A 2 -9.95 -8.28 -16.38
C VAL A 2 -11.06 -7.24 -16.30
N ARG A 3 -12.24 -7.57 -16.83
CA ARG A 3 -13.48 -6.82 -16.66
C ARG A 3 -14.12 -7.17 -15.32
N GLY A 4 -14.78 -6.21 -14.67
CA GLY A 4 -15.76 -6.49 -13.60
C GLY A 4 -15.28 -6.57 -12.14
N ARG A 5 -14.28 -5.81 -11.69
CA ARG A 5 -14.01 -5.69 -10.23
C ARG A 5 -13.75 -4.24 -9.85
N GLY A 6 -14.64 -3.68 -9.02
CA GLY A 6 -14.69 -2.28 -8.59
C GLY A 6 -13.31 -1.64 -8.50
N ALA A 7 -13.02 -0.78 -9.47
CA ALA A 7 -11.84 0.06 -9.48
C ALA A 7 -12.32 1.48 -9.20
N TRP A 8 -11.86 2.08 -8.12
CA TRP A 8 -12.17 3.47 -7.80
C TRP A 8 -11.00 4.34 -8.19
N CYS A 9 -11.28 5.44 -8.87
CA CYS A 9 -10.27 6.40 -9.29
C CYS A 9 -10.59 7.76 -8.67
N TRP A 10 -9.67 8.25 -7.85
CA TRP A 10 -9.73 9.58 -7.25
C TRP A 10 -8.76 10.51 -8.00
N ILE A 11 -9.21 11.69 -8.44
CA ILE A 11 -8.36 12.68 -9.09
C ILE A 11 -8.24 13.91 -8.20
N SER A 12 -7.02 14.28 -7.80
CA SER A 12 -6.75 15.54 -7.08
C SER A 12 -5.83 16.47 -7.86
N GLN A 13 -6.05 17.76 -7.68
CA GLN A 13 -5.38 18.88 -8.35
C GLN A 13 -4.94 19.89 -7.28
N ALA A 14 -3.87 19.60 -6.55
CA ALA A 14 -3.28 20.54 -5.60
C ALA A 14 -1.84 20.14 -5.27
N VAL A 15 -0.90 20.43 -6.18
CA VAL A 15 0.53 20.29 -5.89
C VAL A 15 1.27 21.51 -6.48
N SER A 16 2.25 22.02 -5.74
CA SER A 16 3.19 23.05 -6.23
C SER A 16 4.10 22.54 -7.35
N ASP A 17 4.22 21.21 -7.49
CA ASP A 17 4.91 20.56 -8.59
C ASP A 17 4.13 20.76 -9.89
N THR A 18 4.67 21.61 -10.76
CA THR A 18 4.03 22.00 -12.01
C THR A 18 4.08 20.91 -13.07
N ASN A 19 4.98 19.92 -12.93
CA ASN A 19 5.30 18.99 -13.99
C ASN A 19 4.90 17.55 -13.68
N ASN A 20 5.07 17.10 -12.44
CA ASN A 20 4.88 15.69 -12.10
C ASN A 20 3.47 15.34 -11.67
N CYS A 21 2.97 14.25 -12.23
CA CYS A 21 1.79 13.55 -11.79
C CYS A 21 2.20 12.32 -10.95
N THR A 22 1.30 11.84 -10.11
CA THR A 22 1.52 10.65 -9.29
C THR A 22 0.30 9.74 -9.34
N VAL A 23 0.54 8.44 -9.36
CA VAL A 23 -0.50 7.42 -9.20
C VAL A 23 -0.10 6.51 -8.05
N GLU A 24 -0.97 6.38 -7.07
CA GLU A 24 -0.91 5.34 -6.05
C GLU A 24 -2.10 4.40 -6.22
N CYS A 25 -1.84 3.14 -6.52
CA CYS A 25 -2.86 2.09 -6.59
C CYS A 25 -2.72 1.17 -5.38
N LEU A 26 -3.82 0.97 -4.67
CA LEU A 26 -3.91 0.24 -3.42
C LEU A 26 -4.87 -0.95 -3.57
N CYS A 27 -4.40 -2.12 -3.14
CA CYS A 27 -5.14 -3.37 -3.14
C CYS A 27 -5.15 -3.94 -1.71
N ASN A 28 -6.29 -3.91 -1.02
CA ASN A 28 -6.44 -4.50 0.31
C ASN A 28 -6.70 -6.00 0.25
N ILE A 29 -5.63 -6.77 0.35
CA ILE A 29 -5.60 -8.18 -0.03
C ILE A 29 -6.11 -9.12 1.07
N ALA A 30 -5.76 -8.87 2.33
CA ALA A 30 -6.02 -9.84 3.40
C ALA A 30 -5.99 -9.21 4.80
N ALA A 31 -6.45 -9.95 5.80
CA ALA A 31 -6.28 -9.56 7.20
C ALA A 31 -4.80 -9.60 7.61
N ALA A 32 -4.40 -8.73 8.53
CA ALA A 32 -3.04 -8.65 9.08
C ALA A 32 -2.75 -9.80 10.05
N VAL A 33 -2.47 -10.98 9.49
CA VAL A 33 -1.99 -12.15 10.23
C VAL A 33 -0.62 -12.57 9.68
N PRO A 34 0.26 -13.18 10.52
CA PRO A 34 1.65 -13.46 10.14
C PRO A 34 1.81 -14.25 8.84
N GLU A 35 0.93 -15.23 8.59
CA GLU A 35 0.98 -16.05 7.38
C GLU A 35 0.68 -15.24 6.11
N HIS A 36 -0.32 -14.36 6.15
CA HIS A 36 -0.63 -13.48 5.02
C HIS A 36 0.48 -12.46 4.80
N GLU A 37 1.10 -11.97 5.86
CA GLU A 37 2.24 -11.07 5.77
C GLU A 37 3.44 -11.75 5.10
N ALA A 38 3.76 -12.99 5.48
CA ALA A 38 4.83 -13.77 4.87
C ALA A 38 4.56 -14.02 3.37
N LEU A 39 3.32 -14.38 3.01
CA LEU A 39 2.96 -14.59 1.61
C LEU A 39 2.97 -13.28 0.82
N ALA A 40 2.54 -12.17 1.42
CA ALA A 40 2.60 -10.84 0.81
C ALA A 40 4.05 -10.35 0.63
N SER A 41 4.97 -10.66 1.55
CA SER A 41 6.37 -10.24 1.45
C SER A 41 7.08 -10.96 0.32
N VAL A 42 6.88 -12.26 0.19
CA VAL A 42 7.38 -13.06 -0.93
C VAL A 42 6.79 -12.57 -2.26
N LEU A 43 5.49 -12.27 -2.29
CA LEU A 43 4.85 -11.73 -3.49
C LEU A 43 5.49 -10.40 -3.92
N ILE A 44 5.69 -9.48 -2.99
CA ILE A 44 6.33 -8.19 -3.26
C ILE A 44 7.80 -8.37 -3.65
N SER A 45 8.54 -9.28 -3.03
CA SER A 45 9.95 -9.50 -3.38
C SER A 45 10.10 -10.00 -4.82
N ILE A 46 9.14 -10.80 -5.31
CA ILE A 46 9.08 -11.24 -6.71
C ILE A 46 8.62 -10.11 -7.64
N TRP A 47 7.58 -9.37 -7.27
CA TRP A 47 6.96 -8.37 -8.16
C TRP A 47 7.73 -7.06 -8.25
N LYS A 48 8.40 -6.63 -7.17
CA LYS A 48 9.15 -5.37 -7.14
C LYS A 48 10.17 -5.21 -8.26
N PRO A 49 11.08 -6.17 -8.53
CA PRO A 49 12.01 -6.03 -9.64
C PRO A 49 11.31 -6.07 -11.01
N LEU A 50 10.26 -6.88 -11.17
CA LEU A 50 9.49 -6.96 -12.42
C LEU A 50 8.78 -5.64 -12.72
N PHE A 51 8.08 -5.10 -11.72
CA PHE A 51 7.35 -3.84 -11.81
C PHE A 51 8.28 -2.67 -12.12
N PHE A 52 9.42 -2.59 -11.42
CA PHE A 52 10.43 -1.58 -11.69
C PHE A 52 10.96 -1.68 -13.11
N ASN A 53 11.37 -2.87 -13.56
CA ASN A 53 11.95 -3.04 -14.90
C ASN A 53 10.96 -2.68 -16.01
N GLU A 54 9.69 -3.09 -15.91
CA GLU A 54 8.70 -2.78 -16.92
C GLU A 54 8.40 -1.28 -16.99
N LEU A 55 8.07 -0.65 -15.86
CA LEU A 55 7.59 0.74 -15.89
C LEU A 55 8.72 1.77 -15.97
N ARG A 56 9.87 1.52 -15.33
CA ARG A 56 11.02 2.44 -15.34
C ARG A 56 11.90 2.22 -16.56
N THR A 57 12.30 0.98 -16.84
CA THR A 57 13.31 0.69 -17.86
C THR A 57 12.70 0.59 -19.25
N GLN A 58 11.62 -0.19 -19.40
CA GLN A 58 11.03 -0.44 -20.73
C GLN A 58 10.11 0.68 -21.18
N GLN A 59 9.21 1.14 -20.31
CA GLN A 59 8.21 2.14 -20.67
C GLN A 59 8.65 3.59 -20.37
N GLN A 60 9.74 3.76 -19.61
CA GLN A 60 10.30 5.05 -19.20
C GLN A 60 9.24 6.00 -18.62
N LEU A 61 8.30 5.44 -17.86
CA LEU A 61 7.10 6.17 -17.45
C LEU A 61 7.32 7.09 -16.28
N GLY A 62 8.30 6.86 -15.43
CA GLY A 62 8.45 7.67 -14.22
C GLY A 62 9.87 7.65 -13.71
N TYR A 63 10.26 8.67 -12.94
CA TYR A 63 11.51 8.64 -12.19
C TYR A 63 11.38 7.75 -10.94
N VAL A 64 10.22 7.80 -10.27
CA VAL A 64 9.89 6.94 -9.13
C VAL A 64 8.90 5.87 -9.56
N VAL A 65 9.31 4.61 -9.44
CA VAL A 65 8.46 3.43 -9.64
C VAL A 65 8.73 2.50 -8.46
N SER A 66 7.70 2.20 -7.67
CA SER A 66 7.85 1.35 -6.49
C SER A 66 6.59 0.52 -6.26
N CYS A 67 6.77 -0.70 -5.76
CA CYS A 67 5.69 -1.44 -5.13
C CYS A 67 6.15 -2.04 -3.82
N PHE A 68 5.24 -2.07 -2.84
CA PHE A 68 5.52 -2.52 -1.49
C PHE A 68 4.22 -2.98 -0.82
N MET A 69 4.34 -3.74 0.28
CA MET A 69 3.19 -3.98 1.13
C MET A 69 3.08 -2.87 2.18
N ARG A 70 1.87 -2.62 2.65
CA ARG A 70 1.56 -1.73 3.75
C ARG A 70 0.72 -2.52 4.74
N ILE A 71 1.22 -2.65 5.96
CA ILE A 71 0.49 -3.31 7.05
C ILE A 71 -0.27 -2.22 7.82
N ARG A 72 -1.52 -2.53 8.13
CA ARG A 72 -2.39 -1.77 9.03
C ARG A 72 -2.90 -2.74 10.08
N VAL A 73 -3.38 -2.21 11.20
CA VAL A 73 -3.83 -3.00 12.36
C VAL A 73 -4.76 -4.15 11.96
N THR A 74 -5.63 -3.95 10.96
CA THR A 74 -6.62 -4.94 10.55
C THR A 74 -6.32 -5.66 9.24
N HIS A 75 -5.47 -5.11 8.37
CA HIS A 75 -5.32 -5.60 7.00
C HIS A 75 -3.96 -5.30 6.38
N ILE A 76 -3.64 -6.06 5.34
CA ILE A 76 -2.46 -5.91 4.50
C ILE A 76 -2.90 -5.37 3.15
N SER A 77 -2.21 -4.34 2.70
CA SER A 77 -2.39 -3.72 1.39
C SER A 77 -1.16 -3.94 0.52
N LEU A 78 -1.35 -4.18 -0.78
CA LEU A 78 -0.30 -3.99 -1.77
C LEU A 78 -0.44 -2.59 -2.37
N VAL A 79 0.67 -1.86 -2.45
CA VAL A 79 0.72 -0.49 -2.94
C VAL A 79 1.64 -0.44 -4.16
N PHE A 80 1.16 0.21 -5.22
CA PHE A 80 1.89 0.46 -6.46
C PHE A 80 1.94 1.96 -6.71
N LEU A 81 3.14 2.51 -6.72
CA LEU A 81 3.40 3.94 -6.81
C LEU A 81 4.18 4.25 -8.08
N VAL A 82 3.69 5.21 -8.86
CA VAL A 82 4.35 5.74 -10.05
C VAL A 82 4.30 7.26 -10.04
N GLN A 83 5.45 7.91 -10.08
CA GLN A 83 5.58 9.35 -10.32
C GLN A 83 6.06 9.58 -11.75
N THR A 84 5.30 10.34 -12.53
CA THR A 84 5.47 10.48 -13.98
C THR A 84 5.31 11.94 -14.42
N GLU A 85 6.05 12.37 -15.44
CA GLU A 85 5.79 13.64 -16.15
C GLU A 85 4.67 13.50 -17.19
N ARG A 86 4.15 12.28 -17.41
CA ARG A 86 3.04 12.01 -18.32
C ARG A 86 1.71 12.10 -17.58
N MET A 87 0.62 11.97 -18.32
CA MET A 87 -0.71 11.89 -17.75
C MET A 87 -0.85 10.68 -16.80
N PRO A 88 -1.42 10.84 -15.59
CA PRO A 88 -1.51 9.76 -14.61
C PRO A 88 -2.32 8.56 -15.09
N GLU A 89 -3.25 8.73 -16.03
CA GLU A 89 -4.01 7.63 -16.63
C GLU A 89 -3.14 6.67 -17.44
N ILE A 90 -2.06 7.18 -18.03
CA ILE A 90 -1.10 6.35 -18.76
C ILE A 90 -0.38 5.46 -17.74
N ALA A 91 0.05 6.02 -16.60
CA ALA A 91 0.68 5.26 -15.53
C ALA A 91 -0.27 4.22 -14.93
N LEU A 92 -1.53 4.57 -14.67
CA LEU A 92 -2.54 3.62 -14.19
C LEU A 92 -2.76 2.47 -15.18
N LYS A 93 -2.89 2.77 -16.47
CA LYS A 93 -3.05 1.73 -17.51
C LYS A 93 -1.85 0.79 -17.58
N SER A 94 -0.64 1.30 -17.32
CA SER A 94 0.55 0.46 -17.24
C SER A 94 0.57 -0.41 -16.00
N ILE A 95 0.09 0.08 -14.86
CA ILE A 95 -0.14 -0.75 -13.66
C ILE A 95 -1.18 -1.86 -13.97
N ASP A 96 -2.27 -1.55 -14.68
CA ASP A 96 -3.26 -2.55 -15.09
C ASP A 96 -2.68 -3.63 -16.01
N LYS A 97 -1.85 -3.23 -16.97
CA LYS A 97 -1.13 -4.16 -17.85
C LYS A 97 -0.15 -5.04 -17.08
N PHE A 98 0.57 -4.47 -16.12
CA PHE A 98 1.45 -5.20 -15.22
C PHE A 98 0.69 -6.33 -14.51
N PHE A 99 -0.44 -6.01 -13.85
CA PHE A 99 -1.25 -7.04 -13.18
C PHE A 99 -1.69 -8.17 -14.12
N GLY A 100 -2.03 -7.83 -15.37
CA GLY A 100 -2.46 -8.80 -16.37
C GLY A 100 -1.50 -9.97 -16.58
N HIS A 101 -0.19 -9.73 -16.52
CA HIS A 101 0.83 -10.78 -16.67
C HIS A 101 1.54 -11.15 -15.35
N ALA A 102 1.60 -10.24 -14.37
CA ALA A 102 2.19 -10.50 -13.06
C ALA A 102 1.47 -11.63 -12.31
N PHE A 103 0.15 -11.74 -12.48
CA PHE A 103 -0.61 -12.88 -11.95
C PHE A 103 -0.21 -14.19 -12.63
N THR A 104 -0.17 -14.23 -13.95
CA THR A 104 0.26 -15.41 -14.72
C THR A 104 1.68 -15.83 -14.34
N HIS A 105 2.56 -14.85 -14.10
CA HIS A 105 3.92 -15.11 -13.66
C HIS A 105 3.96 -15.93 -12.36
N ILE A 106 3.21 -15.53 -11.32
CA ILE A 106 3.16 -16.29 -10.06
C ILE A 106 2.52 -17.66 -10.24
N LEU A 107 1.42 -17.74 -11.01
CA LEU A 107 0.63 -18.96 -11.12
C LEU A 107 1.28 -20.03 -11.98
N CYS A 108 2.04 -19.64 -13.01
CA CYS A 108 2.51 -20.57 -14.04
C CYS A 108 4.04 -20.56 -14.25
N VAL A 109 4.72 -19.45 -13.94
CA VAL A 109 6.15 -19.27 -14.29
C VAL A 109 7.07 -19.47 -13.09
N VAL A 110 6.70 -18.94 -11.92
CA VAL A 110 7.52 -19.07 -10.70
C VAL A 110 7.71 -20.53 -10.35
N THR A 111 8.99 -20.93 -10.24
CA THR A 111 9.42 -22.27 -9.86
C THR A 111 9.58 -22.39 -8.35
N GLU A 112 9.54 -23.62 -7.83
CA GLU A 112 9.78 -23.91 -6.41
C GLU A 112 11.14 -23.37 -5.97
N ARG A 113 12.16 -23.53 -6.80
CA ARG A 113 13.51 -23.03 -6.52
C ARG A 113 13.53 -21.50 -6.32
N GLN A 114 12.98 -20.75 -7.28
CA GLN A 114 12.92 -19.28 -7.17
C GLN A 114 12.13 -18.84 -5.94
N PHE A 115 11.00 -19.50 -5.68
CA PHE A 115 10.19 -19.23 -4.49
C PHE A 115 10.98 -19.46 -3.19
N ARG A 116 11.68 -20.59 -3.07
CA ARG A 116 12.51 -20.91 -1.90
C ARG A 116 13.67 -19.93 -1.73
N GLU A 117 14.32 -19.52 -2.82
CA GLU A 117 15.38 -18.50 -2.80
C GLU A 117 14.84 -17.16 -2.25
N GLN A 118 13.62 -16.75 -2.64
CA GLN A 118 12.99 -15.54 -2.11
C GLN A 118 12.63 -15.67 -0.62
N CYS A 119 12.04 -16.79 -0.21
CA CYS A 119 11.69 -17.03 1.20
C CYS A 119 12.93 -17.01 2.09
N GLU A 120 14.00 -17.68 1.67
CA GLU A 120 15.24 -17.74 2.43
C GLU A 120 15.96 -16.39 2.47
N GLY A 121 15.95 -15.63 1.36
CA GLY A 121 16.48 -14.26 1.34
C GLY A 121 15.76 -13.34 2.33
N LEU A 122 14.43 -13.38 2.35
CA LEU A 122 13.61 -12.61 3.30
C LEU A 122 13.82 -13.07 4.76
N ALA A 123 13.90 -14.39 5.00
CA ALA A 123 14.15 -14.93 6.33
C ALA A 123 15.51 -14.47 6.89
N ARG A 124 16.57 -14.49 6.05
CA ARG A 124 17.88 -13.98 6.45
C ARG A 124 17.85 -12.49 6.77
N GLN A 125 17.13 -11.69 5.98
CA GLN A 125 16.98 -10.26 6.25
C GLN A 125 16.30 -9.97 7.59
N LEU A 126 15.35 -10.81 8.00
CA LEU A 126 14.70 -10.69 9.31
C LEU A 126 15.62 -11.10 10.47
N GLU A 127 16.52 -12.04 10.22
CA GLU A 127 17.48 -12.56 11.22
C GLU A 127 18.78 -11.75 11.28
N GLU A 128 19.00 -10.82 10.34
CA GLU A 128 20.14 -9.92 10.35
C GLU A 128 20.19 -9.12 11.67
N ALA A 129 21.38 -9.07 12.27
CA ALA A 129 21.61 -8.23 13.43
C ALA A 129 21.38 -6.75 13.06
N PRO A 130 20.84 -5.93 13.98
CA PRO A 130 20.60 -4.52 13.75
C PRO A 130 21.94 -3.85 13.44
N ARG A 131 21.94 -2.98 12.42
CA ARG A 131 23.19 -2.42 11.88
C ARG A 131 23.77 -1.32 12.76
N ASN A 132 22.92 -0.73 13.60
CA ASN A 132 23.25 0.36 14.50
C ASN A 132 22.37 0.30 15.76
N LEU A 133 22.72 1.11 16.77
CA LEU A 133 21.98 1.18 18.03
C LEU A 133 20.53 1.63 17.85
N TRP A 134 20.25 2.48 16.86
CA TRP A 134 18.89 2.94 16.58
C TRP A 134 18.00 1.81 16.04
N ASP A 135 18.52 0.98 15.15
CA ASP A 135 17.82 -0.20 14.63
C ASP A 135 17.56 -1.20 15.77
N ALA A 136 18.54 -1.40 16.67
CA ALA A 136 18.39 -2.27 17.83
C ALA A 136 17.32 -1.76 18.78
N MET A 137 17.37 -0.47 19.13
CA MET A 137 16.39 0.19 19.99
C MET A 137 15.00 0.14 19.36
N SER A 138 14.87 0.48 18.07
CA SER A 138 13.58 0.46 17.35
C SER A 138 12.98 -0.95 17.34
N ARG A 139 13.79 -1.98 17.14
CA ARG A 139 13.33 -3.38 17.13
C ARG A 139 12.73 -3.81 18.47
N ASP A 140 13.33 -3.38 19.59
CA ASP A 140 12.88 -3.76 20.92
C ASP A 140 11.78 -2.81 21.43
N TRP A 141 11.78 -1.55 21.00
CA TRP A 141 10.83 -0.54 21.45
C TRP A 141 9.50 -0.59 20.71
N LEU A 142 9.50 -0.92 19.41
CA LEU A 142 8.27 -0.99 18.60
C LEU A 142 7.21 -1.95 19.17
N PRO A 143 7.54 -3.19 19.61
CA PRO A 143 6.57 -4.08 20.24
C PRO A 143 5.99 -3.55 21.56
N ILE A 144 6.73 -2.67 22.26
CA ILE A 144 6.26 -2.00 23.48
C ILE A 144 5.27 -0.89 23.11
N GLU A 145 5.61 -0.04 22.14
CA GLU A 145 4.73 1.02 21.65
C GLU A 145 3.43 0.47 21.09
N GLU A 146 3.50 -0.62 20.33
CA GLU A 146 2.35 -1.32 19.76
C GLU A 146 1.60 -2.20 20.77
N ARG A 147 2.13 -2.35 22.00
CA ARG A 147 1.59 -3.21 23.08
C ARG A 147 1.45 -4.68 22.68
N THR A 148 2.24 -5.13 21.71
CA THR A 148 2.24 -6.53 21.24
C THR A 148 3.23 -7.40 22.02
N PHE A 149 4.24 -6.79 22.66
CA PHE A 149 5.30 -7.45 23.43
C PHE A 149 5.98 -8.62 22.70
N SER A 150 5.97 -8.56 21.37
CA SER A 150 6.43 -9.60 20.47
C SER A 150 7.88 -9.37 20.04
N PHE A 151 8.81 -9.50 20.99
CA PHE A 151 10.26 -9.27 20.74
C PHE A 151 10.89 -10.30 19.79
N ASP A 152 10.29 -11.48 19.66
CA ASP A 152 10.69 -12.56 18.76
C ASP A 152 9.94 -12.53 17.40
N ALA A 153 9.21 -11.45 17.10
CA ALA A 153 8.40 -11.34 15.87
C ALA A 153 9.19 -11.65 14.60
N CYS A 154 10.41 -11.10 14.46
CA CYS A 154 11.28 -11.36 13.31
C CYS A 154 11.63 -12.85 13.18
N MET A 155 11.95 -13.53 14.30
CA MET A 155 12.29 -14.95 14.29
C MET A 155 11.09 -15.82 13.93
N ARG A 156 9.91 -15.51 14.48
CA ARG A 156 8.67 -16.21 14.12
C ARG A 156 8.34 -16.01 12.65
N GLN A 157 8.47 -14.79 12.14
CA GLN A 157 8.18 -14.50 10.74
C GLN A 157 9.17 -15.19 9.79
N ALA A 158 10.46 -15.27 10.16
CA ALA A 158 11.46 -16.05 9.44
C ALA A 158 11.11 -17.56 9.42
N ALA A 159 10.64 -18.11 10.54
CA ALA A 159 10.17 -19.50 10.61
C ALA A 159 8.96 -19.75 9.70
N ILE A 160 7.98 -18.83 9.70
CA ILE A 160 6.81 -18.90 8.81
C ILE A 160 7.24 -18.87 7.34
N LEU A 161 8.12 -17.95 6.95
CA LEU A 161 8.66 -17.87 5.59
C LEU A 161 9.31 -19.19 5.14
N ARG A 162 10.05 -19.85 6.04
CA ARG A 162 10.68 -21.15 5.73
C ARG A 162 9.69 -22.30 5.65
N ALA A 163 8.56 -22.22 6.35
CA ALA A 163 7.49 -23.21 6.33
C ALA A 163 6.51 -23.01 5.16
N CYS A 164 6.44 -21.81 4.60
CA CYS A 164 5.59 -21.49 3.45
C CYS A 164 5.92 -22.34 2.22
N THR A 165 4.88 -22.63 1.45
CA THR A 165 4.96 -23.39 0.19
C THR A 165 4.53 -22.54 -1.00
N LEU A 166 5.05 -22.84 -2.19
CA LEU A 166 4.64 -22.17 -3.42
C LEU A 166 3.14 -22.34 -3.70
N GLN A 167 2.57 -23.48 -3.30
CA GLN A 167 1.13 -23.73 -3.44
C GLN A 167 0.30 -22.75 -2.60
N GLN A 168 0.68 -22.50 -1.34
CA GLN A 168 0.04 -21.49 -0.49
C GLN A 168 0.14 -20.08 -1.11
N LEU A 169 1.29 -19.73 -1.70
CA LEU A 169 1.43 -18.45 -2.41
C LEU A 169 0.47 -18.35 -3.60
N ARG A 170 0.38 -19.40 -4.42
CA ARG A 170 -0.53 -19.43 -5.58
C ARG A 170 -1.99 -19.35 -5.16
N ASP A 171 -2.37 -20.04 -4.10
CA ASP A 171 -3.74 -20.03 -3.57
C ASP A 171 -4.07 -18.69 -2.93
N PHE A 172 -3.13 -18.07 -2.24
CA PHE A 172 -3.24 -16.70 -1.74
C PHE A 172 -3.47 -15.70 -2.89
N VAL A 173 -2.69 -15.79 -3.97
CA VAL A 173 -2.87 -14.93 -5.14
C VAL A 173 -4.25 -15.13 -5.78
N LYS A 174 -4.69 -16.38 -5.98
CA LYS A 174 -6.00 -16.68 -6.59
C LYS A 174 -7.18 -16.22 -5.73
N SER A 175 -7.11 -16.45 -4.42
CA SER A 175 -8.25 -16.27 -3.51
C SER A 175 -8.33 -14.87 -2.88
N LYS A 176 -7.19 -14.19 -2.72
CA LYS A 176 -7.10 -12.90 -2.03
C LYS A 176 -6.69 -11.77 -2.95
N VAL A 177 -5.61 -11.93 -3.71
CA VAL A 177 -5.01 -10.83 -4.48
C VAL A 177 -5.75 -10.55 -5.79
N GLN A 178 -6.01 -11.57 -6.62
CA GLN A 178 -6.73 -11.42 -7.89
C GLN A 178 -8.16 -10.87 -7.76
N PRO A 179 -8.99 -11.31 -6.77
CA PRO A 179 -10.34 -10.79 -6.60
C PRO A 179 -10.40 -9.47 -5.83
N CYS A 180 -9.25 -8.96 -5.35
CA CYS A 180 -9.20 -7.75 -4.56
C CYS A 180 -9.67 -6.53 -5.39
N PRO A 181 -10.62 -5.74 -4.87
CA PRO A 181 -10.93 -4.43 -5.44
C PRO A 181 -9.70 -3.52 -5.39
N ARG A 182 -9.63 -2.55 -6.29
CA ARG A 182 -8.47 -1.66 -6.43
C ARG A 182 -8.90 -0.21 -6.27
N LEU A 183 -8.19 0.52 -5.43
CA LEU A 183 -8.38 1.96 -5.26
C LEU A 183 -7.16 2.69 -5.80
N ALA A 184 -7.35 3.52 -6.81
CA ALA A 184 -6.31 4.35 -7.40
C ALA A 184 -6.53 5.82 -7.07
N VAL A 185 -5.47 6.47 -6.60
CA VAL A 185 -5.40 7.91 -6.38
C VAL A 185 -4.46 8.50 -7.42
N LEU A 186 -4.96 9.45 -8.21
CA LEU A 186 -4.26 10.11 -9.30
C LEU A 186 -4.11 11.59 -8.94
N LEU A 187 -2.87 12.02 -8.75
CA LEU A 187 -2.52 13.41 -8.60
C LEU A 187 -2.09 13.95 -9.96
N ARG A 188 -2.73 15.05 -10.40
CA ARG A 188 -2.37 15.75 -11.62
C ARG A 188 -1.56 17.00 -11.32
N SER A 189 -0.51 17.21 -12.09
CA SER A 189 0.15 18.51 -12.14
C SER A 189 -0.71 19.54 -12.88
N PRO A 190 -0.54 20.84 -12.56
CA PRO A 190 -1.16 21.96 -13.28
C PRO A 190 -0.97 21.91 -14.80
N LYS A 191 0.19 21.44 -15.29
CA LYS A 191 0.48 21.24 -16.72
C LYS A 191 -0.54 20.34 -17.42
N HIS A 192 -1.09 19.36 -16.70
CA HIS A 192 -2.06 18.41 -17.21
C HIS A 192 -3.50 18.70 -16.74
N ALA A 193 -3.76 19.84 -16.09
CA ALA A 193 -5.07 20.17 -15.51
C ALA A 193 -6.19 20.33 -16.57
N TRP A 194 -5.84 20.86 -17.75
CA TRP A 194 -6.81 21.16 -18.83
C TRP A 194 -6.94 20.02 -19.85
N GLN A 195 -6.11 18.98 -19.76
CA GLN A 195 -6.19 17.83 -20.64
C GLN A 195 -7.30 16.88 -20.15
N ARG A 196 -8.51 17.02 -20.71
CA ARG A 196 -9.54 16.00 -20.56
C ARG A 196 -9.09 14.75 -21.30
N SER A 197 -8.73 13.70 -20.57
CA SER A 197 -8.54 12.41 -21.20
C SER A 197 -9.91 11.83 -21.55
N HIS A 198 -10.09 11.43 -22.81
CA HIS A 198 -11.09 10.42 -23.18
C HIS A 198 -10.59 9.03 -22.79
N HIS A 199 -10.09 8.89 -21.56
CA HIS A 199 -9.60 7.60 -21.10
C HIS A 199 -10.79 6.67 -20.94
N ASP A 200 -10.71 5.49 -21.56
CA ASP A 200 -11.68 4.42 -21.33
C ASP A 200 -11.35 3.79 -19.98
N TRP A 201 -12.11 4.21 -18.96
CA TRP A 201 -11.98 3.73 -17.59
C TRP A 201 -12.64 2.35 -17.36
N GLY A 202 -13.21 1.74 -18.41
CA GLY A 202 -13.96 0.50 -18.30
C GLY A 202 -15.09 0.64 -17.27
N ASP A 203 -15.16 -0.32 -16.34
CA ASP A 203 -16.17 -0.37 -15.27
C ASP A 203 -15.77 0.45 -14.02
N ALA A 204 -14.69 1.24 -14.07
CA ALA A 204 -14.19 1.96 -12.90
C ALA A 204 -15.14 3.11 -12.49
N ARG A 205 -15.36 3.25 -11.17
CA ARG A 205 -16.12 4.35 -10.58
C ARG A 205 -15.18 5.54 -10.35
N ILE A 206 -15.42 6.64 -11.06
CA ILE A 206 -14.59 7.84 -11.01
C ILE A 206 -15.19 8.83 -10.01
N LEU A 207 -14.35 9.35 -9.12
CA LEU A 207 -14.71 10.36 -8.14
C LEU A 207 -13.87 11.61 -8.41
N THR A 208 -14.54 12.70 -8.79
CA THR A 208 -13.89 13.93 -9.27
C THR A 208 -13.92 15.09 -8.26
N LYS A 209 -14.65 14.95 -7.13
CA LYS A 209 -14.72 15.94 -6.04
C LYS A 209 -14.76 15.24 -4.68
N TRP A 210 -14.01 15.76 -3.69
CA TRP A 210 -13.75 15.07 -2.41
C TRP A 210 -15.03 15.14 -1.59
N ASP A 211 -15.92 14.24 -1.94
CA ASP A 211 -17.17 14.03 -1.25
C ASP A 211 -17.09 12.64 -0.63
N VAL A 212 -16.54 12.63 0.58
CA VAL A 212 -16.35 11.42 1.38
C VAL A 212 -17.69 10.71 1.61
N ALA A 213 -18.79 11.48 1.73
CA ALA A 213 -20.13 10.93 1.91
C ALA A 213 -20.61 10.21 0.65
N ASN A 214 -20.45 10.83 -0.53
CA ASN A 214 -20.76 10.16 -1.80
C ASN A 214 -19.83 8.96 -2.07
N PHE A 215 -18.56 9.03 -1.67
CA PHE A 215 -17.65 7.91 -1.81
C PHE A 215 -18.08 6.72 -0.95
N GLN A 216 -18.33 6.93 0.35
CA GLN A 216 -18.78 5.86 1.25
C GLN A 216 -20.13 5.27 0.79
N GLN A 217 -21.08 6.11 0.36
CA GLN A 217 -22.36 5.67 -0.18
C GLN A 217 -22.23 4.91 -1.51
N SER A 218 -21.18 5.19 -2.29
CA SER A 218 -20.89 4.47 -3.53
C SER A 218 -20.33 3.07 -3.30
N LEU A 219 -19.99 2.69 -2.06
CA LEU A 219 -19.44 1.38 -1.74
C LEU A 219 -20.56 0.47 -1.22
N THR A 220 -20.68 -0.73 -1.76
CA THR A 220 -21.46 -1.76 -1.06
C THR A 220 -20.78 -2.09 0.27
N SER A 221 -21.53 -2.55 1.27
CA SER A 221 -20.95 -2.97 2.55
C SER A 221 -19.84 -4.04 2.38
N SER A 222 -19.97 -4.89 1.35
CA SER A 222 -18.96 -5.90 1.00
C SER A 222 -17.68 -5.29 0.41
N GLU A 223 -17.79 -4.22 -0.38
CA GLU A 223 -16.67 -3.52 -1.01
C GLU A 223 -15.96 -2.63 0.00
N GLY A 224 -16.71 -1.88 0.82
CA GLY A 224 -16.15 -1.09 1.92
C GLY A 224 -15.37 -1.98 2.89
N SER A 225 -15.92 -3.13 3.27
CA SER A 225 -15.22 -4.09 4.14
C SER A 225 -13.92 -4.62 3.52
N LYS A 226 -13.90 -4.84 2.20
CA LYS A 226 -12.70 -5.32 1.50
C LYS A 226 -11.68 -4.21 1.28
N LEU A 227 -12.12 -2.99 0.99
CA LEU A 227 -11.25 -1.84 0.72
C LEU A 227 -10.70 -1.18 1.98
N PHE A 228 -11.31 -1.36 3.14
CA PHE A 228 -10.92 -0.63 4.34
C PHE A 228 -10.92 -1.45 5.63
N GLY A 229 -11.30 -2.73 5.56
CA GLY A 229 -11.53 -3.55 6.75
C GLY A 229 -12.93 -3.34 7.35
N LYS A 230 -13.25 -4.09 8.40
CA LYS A 230 -14.62 -4.20 8.96
C LYS A 230 -15.18 -2.90 9.59
N ASP A 231 -14.40 -1.83 9.73
CA ASP A 231 -14.76 -0.69 10.59
C ASP A 231 -15.17 0.62 9.90
N VAL A 232 -15.29 0.67 8.56
CA VAL A 232 -15.66 1.94 7.89
C VAL A 232 -17.11 2.38 8.12
N ALA A 233 -17.95 1.53 8.71
CA ALA A 233 -19.32 1.89 9.04
C ALA A 233 -19.48 2.86 10.24
N THR A 234 -18.40 3.24 10.95
CA THR A 234 -18.53 3.88 12.27
C THR A 234 -17.75 5.18 12.50
N VAL A 235 -17.44 5.94 11.45
CA VAL A 235 -16.90 7.32 11.63
C VAL A 235 -17.98 8.40 11.46
N SER A 236 -19.22 8.04 11.13
CA SER A 236 -20.29 9.01 10.84
C SER A 236 -20.98 9.66 12.04
N ALA A 237 -20.47 9.54 13.28
CA ALA A 237 -21.24 9.99 14.45
C ALA A 237 -20.52 10.79 15.56
N SER A 238 -19.21 11.05 15.54
CA SER A 238 -18.55 11.73 16.69
C SER A 238 -17.78 13.02 16.43
N GLU A 239 -17.57 13.48 15.20
CA GLU A 239 -16.96 14.80 14.96
C GLU A 239 -18.00 15.91 14.77
N LYS A 240 -18.83 16.14 15.80
CA LYS A 240 -19.22 17.52 16.13
C LYS A 240 -18.25 18.00 17.21
N ALA A 241 -17.17 18.64 16.77
CA ALA A 241 -16.26 19.32 17.67
C ALA A 241 -17.04 20.32 18.54
N PRO A 242 -16.98 20.26 19.88
CA PRO A 242 -17.37 21.39 20.71
C PRO A 242 -16.26 22.44 20.60
N GLY A 243 -16.65 23.67 20.23
CA GLY A 243 -15.73 24.78 20.06
C GLY A 243 -14.86 24.99 21.30
N ARG A 244 -13.55 24.83 21.15
CA ARG A 244 -12.59 25.32 22.14
C ARG A 244 -12.27 26.76 21.78
N LYS A 245 -12.61 27.67 22.70
CA LYS A 245 -12.14 29.05 22.71
C LYS A 245 -10.62 29.04 22.76
N ALA A 246 -10.02 29.92 21.97
CA ALA A 246 -8.63 30.28 22.11
C ALA A 246 -8.49 31.08 23.40
N GLU A 247 -7.75 30.54 24.37
CA GLU A 247 -7.05 31.25 25.44
C GLU A 247 -6.36 30.19 26.33
N ASP A 248 -5.15 30.53 26.78
CA ASP A 248 -4.33 29.88 27.81
C ASP A 248 -3.43 28.70 27.41
N LEU A 249 -2.26 29.06 26.88
CA LEU A 249 -0.98 28.41 27.15
C LEU A 249 0.11 29.50 27.10
N GLN A 250 0.17 30.31 28.16
CA GLN A 250 1.39 31.04 28.50
C GLN A 250 2.42 29.99 28.97
N ILE A 251 3.55 29.94 28.28
CA ILE A 251 4.72 29.18 28.71
C ILE A 251 5.49 30.13 29.64
N ASP A 252 5.61 29.75 30.90
CA ASP A 252 6.48 30.38 31.89
C ASP A 252 7.93 30.06 31.49
N GLU A 253 8.62 31.02 30.87
CA GLU A 253 10.07 31.04 30.78
C GLU A 253 10.60 31.62 32.09
N ASP A 254 10.83 30.78 33.10
CA ASP A 254 11.77 31.03 34.20
C ASP A 254 11.79 29.83 35.16
N GLU A 255 12.70 28.88 34.94
CA GLU A 255 13.31 28.20 36.08
C GLU A 255 14.79 27.95 35.81
N GLU A 256 15.56 28.87 36.40
CA GLU A 256 17.00 28.92 36.43
C GLU A 256 17.62 27.58 36.82
N CYS A 257 18.64 27.25 36.03
CA CYS A 257 19.80 26.48 36.39
C CYS A 257 20.28 26.78 37.83
N ARG A 258 19.90 25.95 38.80
CA ARG A 258 20.61 25.82 40.09
C ARG A 258 20.61 24.37 40.56
N VAL A 259 21.84 23.90 40.77
CA VAL A 259 22.35 23.10 41.90
C VAL A 259 23.21 21.93 41.41
N GLN A 260 24.52 22.23 41.42
CA GLN A 260 25.69 21.43 41.84
C GLN A 260 26.08 20.17 41.08
#